data_AF-A0A961JNG7-F1
#
_entry.id   AF-A0A961JNG7-F1
#
_cell.length_a   1.000
_cell.length_b   1.000
_cell.length_c   1.000
_cell.angle_alpha   90.00
_cell.angle_beta   90.00
_cell.angle_gamma   90.00
#
_symmetry.space_group_name_H-M   'P 1'
#
loop_
_entity.id
_entity.type
_entity.pdbx_description
1 polymer ?
#
loop_
_entity_poly.entity_id
_entity_poly.type
_entity_poly.pdbx_seq_one_letter_code
_entity_poly.pdbx_strand_id
1 'polypeptide(L)'
;MPDKAAVRAEAQRLMAGFAAKGAVEVDPPILQPADTLLDLYGEDIRARAYITHDPVLGEAMLRPDFTVPVVQMHMASGANGTDPARYTYAGEVFRAQEEAAHRAPEHIQVGYELFDGTDPARADAEVFA
;
A
#
# COMPACT_ATOMS: atom_id res chain seq x y z
N MET A 1 16.00 1.09 -17.37
CA MET A 1 15.03 1.37 -16.29
C MET A 1 13.95 2.26 -16.87
N PRO A 2 12.65 2.01 -16.60
CA PRO A 2 11.61 2.92 -17.06
C PRO A 2 11.85 4.32 -16.49
N ASP A 3 11.54 5.34 -17.27
CA ASP A 3 11.64 6.73 -16.82
C ASP A 3 10.70 6.94 -15.62
N LYS A 4 11.26 7.33 -14.47
CA LYS A 4 10.50 7.58 -13.23
C LYS A 4 9.40 8.63 -13.45
N ALA A 5 9.63 9.62 -14.31
CA ALA A 5 8.61 10.62 -14.62
C ALA A 5 7.43 10.00 -15.37
N ALA A 6 7.69 9.17 -16.39
CA ALA A 6 6.66 8.42 -17.12
C ALA A 6 5.88 7.46 -16.20
N VAL A 7 6.56 6.75 -15.29
CA VAL A 7 5.89 5.85 -14.33
C VAL A 7 4.99 6.64 -13.37
N ARG A 8 5.42 7.81 -12.88
CA ARG A 8 4.59 8.66 -12.03
C ARG A 8 3.37 9.21 -12.77
N ALA A 9 3.54 9.64 -14.02
CA ALA A 9 2.43 10.09 -14.86
C ALA A 9 1.40 8.98 -15.10
N GLU A 10 1.86 7.75 -15.33
CA GLU A 10 0.98 6.60 -15.48
C GLU A 10 0.26 6.24 -14.18
N ALA A 11 0.95 6.29 -13.04
CA ALA A 11 0.33 6.07 -11.73
C ALA A 11 -0.76 7.11 -11.45
N GLN A 12 -0.52 8.39 -11.75
CA GLN A 12 -1.51 9.46 -11.62
C GLN A 12 -2.73 9.24 -12.53
N ARG A 13 -2.51 8.77 -13.76
CA ARG A 13 -3.60 8.42 -14.69
C ARG A 13 -4.49 7.31 -14.12
N LEU A 14 -3.89 6.29 -13.51
CA LEU A 14 -4.61 5.19 -12.88
C LEU A 14 -5.38 5.66 -11.63
N MET A 15 -4.73 6.44 -10.75
CA MET A 15 -5.37 7.05 -9.58
C MET A 15 -6.58 7.91 -9.96
N ALA A 16 -6.49 8.70 -11.03
CA ALA A 16 -7.61 9.49 -11.51
C ALA A 16 -8.83 8.62 -11.90
N GLY A 17 -8.59 7.43 -12.47
CA GLY A 17 -9.64 6.46 -12.76
C GLY A 17 -10.29 5.90 -11.49
N PHE A 18 -9.49 5.58 -10.46
CA PHE A 18 -10.00 5.13 -9.17
C PHE A 18 -10.76 6.23 -8.43
N ALA A 19 -10.25 7.46 -8.43
CA ALA A 19 -10.92 8.61 -7.84
C ALA A 19 -12.27 8.90 -8.51
N ALA A 20 -12.38 8.71 -9.83
CA ALA A 20 -13.66 8.81 -10.54
C ALA A 20 -14.69 7.75 -10.11
N LYS A 21 -14.24 6.62 -9.53
CA LYS A 21 -15.08 5.60 -8.88
C LYS A 21 -15.33 5.86 -7.39
N GLY A 22 -14.92 7.02 -6.88
CA GLY A 22 -15.15 7.43 -5.49
C GLY A 22 -14.06 7.00 -4.51
N ALA A 23 -12.89 6.53 -4.97
CA ALA A 23 -11.75 6.32 -4.08
C ALA A 23 -11.16 7.65 -3.57
N VAL A 24 -10.85 7.67 -2.28
CA VAL A 24 -10.12 8.75 -1.63
C VAL A 24 -8.62 8.49 -1.77
N GLU A 25 -7.88 9.49 -2.22
CA GLU A 25 -6.42 9.43 -2.28
C GLU A 25 -5.82 9.43 -0.88
N VAL A 26 -4.89 8.49 -0.63
CA VAL A 26 -4.15 8.36 0.63
C VAL A 26 -2.68 8.11 0.36
N ASP A 27 -1.82 8.65 1.24
CA ASP A 27 -0.37 8.45 1.19
C ASP A 27 0.16 8.19 2.62
N PRO A 28 0.00 6.96 3.14
CA PRO A 28 0.59 6.60 4.42
C PRO A 28 2.12 6.73 4.39
N PRO A 29 2.79 7.08 5.50
CA PRO A 29 4.23 7.35 5.51
C PRO A 29 5.10 6.23 4.92
N ILE A 30 6.28 6.57 4.37
CA ILE A 30 7.25 5.55 3.90
C ILE A 30 7.84 4.77 5.09
N LEU A 31 8.21 5.47 6.15
CA LEU A 31 8.72 4.85 7.37
C LEU A 31 7.55 4.44 8.25
N GLN A 32 7.50 3.14 8.55
CA GLN A 32 6.45 2.51 9.33
C GLN A 32 7.03 1.84 10.58
N PRO A 33 6.30 1.76 11.70
CA PRO A 33 6.70 0.96 12.85
C PRO A 33 6.87 -0.52 12.46
N ALA A 34 8.01 -1.13 12.77
CA ALA A 34 8.30 -2.50 12.34
C ALA A 34 7.46 -3.54 13.10
N ASP A 35 7.36 -3.39 14.43
CA ASP A 35 6.69 -4.35 15.32
C ASP A 35 5.25 -4.66 14.87
N THR A 36 4.48 -3.64 14.49
CA THR A 36 3.07 -3.84 14.10
C THR A 36 2.91 -4.47 12.72
N LEU A 37 3.88 -4.28 11.84
CA LEU A 37 3.77 -4.68 10.45
C LEU A 37 4.38 -6.04 10.16
N LEU A 38 5.48 -6.40 10.82
CA LEU A 38 6.13 -7.69 10.63
C LEU A 38 5.27 -8.87 11.07
N ASP A 39 4.35 -8.67 12.02
CA ASP A 39 3.38 -9.68 12.45
C ASP A 39 2.21 -9.85 11.47
N LEU A 40 1.86 -8.81 10.72
CA LEU A 40 0.79 -8.81 9.72
C LEU A 40 1.29 -9.29 8.35
N TYR A 41 2.56 -9.04 8.07
CA TYR A 41 3.24 -9.53 6.89
C TYR A 41 3.66 -10.99 7.07
N GLY A 42 3.38 -11.82 6.07
CA GLY A 42 3.90 -13.19 6.05
C GLY A 42 5.44 -13.21 6.02
N GLU A 43 6.02 -14.34 6.42
CA GLU A 43 7.48 -14.53 6.55
C GLU A 43 8.28 -14.10 5.29
N ASP A 44 7.72 -14.24 4.09
CA ASP A 44 8.34 -13.80 2.82
C ASP A 44 8.49 -12.26 2.72
N ILE A 45 7.47 -11.50 3.15
CA ILE A 45 7.59 -10.03 3.15
C ILE A 45 8.53 -9.59 4.28
N ARG A 46 8.45 -10.24 5.45
CA ARG A 46 9.34 -9.99 6.58
C ARG A 46 10.82 -10.20 6.23
N ALA A 47 11.16 -11.32 5.59
CA ALA A 47 12.53 -11.64 5.18
C ALA A 47 13.11 -10.63 4.17
N ARG A 48 12.24 -9.89 3.48
CA ARG A 48 12.59 -8.97 2.41
C ARG A 48 12.32 -7.51 2.74
N ALA A 49 11.95 -7.20 3.98
CA ALA A 49 11.75 -5.84 4.45
C ALA A 49 13.09 -5.15 4.72
N TYR A 50 13.18 -3.86 4.37
CA TYR A 50 14.30 -3.03 4.82
C TYR A 50 13.99 -2.49 6.21
N ILE A 51 14.70 -2.98 7.22
CA ILE A 51 14.58 -2.55 8.61
C ILE A 51 15.65 -1.50 8.92
N THR A 52 15.27 -0.50 9.69
CA THR A 52 16.15 0.56 10.19
C THR A 52 15.81 0.86 11.65
N HIS A 53 16.68 1.60 12.32
CA HIS A 53 16.46 2.08 13.68
C HIS A 53 16.33 3.59 13.68
N ASP A 54 15.25 4.10 14.25
CA ASP A 54 15.01 5.52 14.47
C ASP A 54 15.09 5.82 15.98
N PRO A 55 15.79 6.89 16.43
CA PRO A 55 15.94 7.21 17.85
C PRO A 55 14.62 7.50 18.60
N VAL A 56 13.53 7.81 17.90
CA VAL A 56 12.22 8.17 18.46
C VAL A 56 11.20 7.06 18.22
N LEU A 57 11.13 6.53 17.00
CA LEU A 57 10.16 5.51 16.59
C LEU A 57 10.59 4.09 16.99
N GLY A 58 11.85 3.88 17.34
CA GLY A 58 12.40 2.56 17.63
C GLY A 58 12.71 1.78 16.36
N GLU A 59 12.36 0.50 16.31
CA GLU A 59 12.52 -0.30 15.10
C GLU A 59 11.48 0.12 14.04
N ALA A 60 11.97 0.51 12.88
CA ALA A 60 11.15 0.99 11.77
C ALA A 60 11.48 0.21 10.50
N MET A 61 10.57 0.24 9.55
CA MET A 61 10.76 -0.36 8.23
C MET A 61 10.34 0.59 7.12
N LEU A 62 11.03 0.51 5.98
CA LEU A 62 10.52 1.11 4.75
C LEU A 62 9.32 0.27 4.28
N ARG A 63 8.19 0.92 3.99
CA ARG A 63 6.96 0.22 3.58
C ARG A 63 7.23 -0.71 2.36
N PRO A 64 6.91 -2.02 2.48
CA PRO A 64 7.10 -2.98 1.39
C PRO A 64 5.92 -2.99 0.41
N ASP A 65 4.76 -2.52 0.86
CA ASP A 65 3.56 -2.23 0.09
C ASP A 65 2.72 -1.15 0.80
N PHE A 66 1.56 -0.81 0.21
CA PHE A 66 0.58 0.11 0.78
C PHE A 66 -0.56 -0.57 1.56
N THR A 67 -0.78 -1.87 1.37
CA THR A 67 -2.00 -2.56 1.84
C THR A 67 -2.10 -2.49 3.36
N VAL A 68 -1.06 -2.90 4.09
CA VAL A 68 -1.14 -2.87 5.56
C VAL A 68 -1.15 -1.45 6.14
N PRO A 69 -0.33 -0.49 5.66
CA PRO A 69 -0.45 0.90 6.08
C PRO A 69 -1.84 1.51 5.84
N VAL A 70 -2.50 1.18 4.73
CA VAL A 70 -3.88 1.63 4.44
C VAL A 70 -4.88 0.98 5.40
N VAL A 71 -4.74 -0.31 5.70
CA VAL A 71 -5.57 -0.99 6.71
C VAL A 71 -5.43 -0.32 8.07
N GLN A 72 -4.20 -0.04 8.52
CA GLN A 72 -3.97 0.65 9.80
C GLN A 72 -4.61 2.04 9.84
N MET A 73 -4.45 2.82 8.78
CA MET A 73 -5.08 4.13 8.64
C MET A 73 -6.61 4.02 8.70
N HIS A 74 -7.21 3.06 7.98
CA HIS A 74 -8.65 2.82 8.00
C HIS A 74 -9.16 2.45 9.40
N MET A 75 -8.45 1.55 10.10
CA MET A 75 -8.80 1.17 11.48
C MET A 75 -8.67 2.34 12.45
N ALA A 76 -7.64 3.18 12.29
CA ALA A 76 -7.39 4.35 13.12
C ALA A 76 -8.42 5.47 12.89
N SER A 77 -9.06 5.55 11.73
CA SER A 77 -10.08 6.55 11.45
C SER A 77 -11.41 6.30 12.18
N GLY A 78 -11.55 5.15 12.86
CA GLY A 78 -12.79 4.76 13.52
C GLY A 78 -13.95 4.52 12.54
N ALA A 79 -13.63 4.21 11.28
CA ALA A 79 -14.61 3.84 10.28
C ALA A 79 -15.23 2.49 10.69
N ASN A 80 -16.44 2.54 11.26
CA ASN A 80 -17.12 1.37 11.80
C ASN A 80 -17.93 0.64 10.71
N GLY A 81 -17.27 0.08 9.69
CA GLY A 81 -17.80 -0.96 8.80
C GLY A 81 -19.16 -0.75 8.09
N THR A 82 -19.81 0.41 8.21
CA THR A 82 -21.17 0.64 7.70
C THR A 82 -21.20 1.40 6.38
N ASP A 83 -20.14 2.11 6.02
CA ASP A 83 -19.98 2.72 4.70
C ASP A 83 -18.78 2.12 3.98
N PRO A 84 -18.93 1.66 2.71
CA PRO A 84 -17.84 1.13 1.94
C PRO A 84 -16.76 2.19 1.73
N ALA A 85 -15.58 1.96 2.31
CA ALA A 85 -14.46 2.86 2.15
C ALA A 85 -13.63 2.44 0.93
N ARG A 86 -13.38 3.40 0.03
CA ARG A 86 -12.58 3.23 -1.18
C ARG A 86 -11.34 4.08 -1.04
N TYR A 87 -10.17 3.48 -1.19
CA TYR A 87 -8.90 4.19 -1.14
C TYR A 87 -8.12 3.97 -2.42
N THR A 88 -7.36 4.97 -2.84
CA THR A 88 -6.36 4.83 -3.88
C THR A 88 -5.06 5.49 -3.44
N TYR A 89 -3.94 4.99 -3.96
CA TYR A 89 -2.61 5.46 -3.59
C TYR A 89 -1.67 5.28 -4.78
N ALA A 90 -0.60 6.09 -4.80
CA ALA A 90 0.60 5.76 -5.56
C ALA A 90 1.84 6.30 -4.86
N GLY A 91 2.90 5.49 -4.82
CA GLY A 91 4.18 5.92 -4.30
C GLY A 91 5.22 4.81 -4.23
N GLU A 92 6.41 5.15 -3.76
CA GLU A 92 7.54 4.24 -3.67
C GLU A 92 7.32 3.18 -2.58
N VAL A 93 7.67 1.94 -2.90
CA VAL A 93 7.72 0.81 -1.98
C VAL A 93 9.07 0.11 -2.08
N PHE A 94 9.49 -0.51 -1.00
CA PHE A 94 10.85 -1.02 -0.83
C PHE A 94 10.84 -2.48 -0.42
N ARG A 95 11.32 -3.36 -1.29
CA ARG A 95 11.38 -4.81 -1.04
C ARG A 95 12.68 -5.39 -1.56
N ALA A 96 13.47 -6.00 -0.67
CA ALA A 96 14.67 -6.72 -1.06
C ALA A 96 14.35 -7.83 -2.07
N GLN A 97 15.30 -8.14 -2.95
CA GLN A 97 15.17 -9.17 -3.98
C GLN A 97 16.20 -10.26 -3.71
N GLU A 98 15.78 -11.53 -3.77
CA GLU A 98 16.63 -12.64 -3.35
C GLU A 98 17.57 -13.15 -4.46
N GLU A 99 17.32 -12.82 -5.74
CA GLU A 99 18.25 -13.06 -6.87
C GLU A 99 18.06 -11.98 -7.95
N ALA A 100 18.64 -12.15 -9.15
CA ALA A 100 18.55 -11.26 -10.33
C ALA A 100 17.10 -11.08 -10.84
N ALA A 101 16.26 -10.51 -9.99
CA ALA A 101 14.85 -10.31 -10.19
C ALA A 101 14.64 -9.19 -11.19
N HIS A 102 13.61 -9.36 -12.03
CA HIS A 102 13.16 -8.33 -12.97
C HIS A 102 12.61 -7.07 -12.29
N ARG A 103 12.50 -7.05 -10.96
CA ARG A 103 11.92 -5.95 -10.19
C ARG A 103 13.00 -5.23 -9.40
N ALA A 104 13.01 -3.91 -9.50
CA ALA A 104 13.90 -3.07 -8.69
C ALA A 104 13.50 -3.15 -7.21
N PRO A 105 14.48 -3.12 -6.27
CA PRO A 105 14.20 -3.10 -4.84
C PRO A 105 13.37 -1.90 -4.39
N GLU A 106 13.44 -0.79 -5.14
CA GLU A 106 12.56 0.38 -5.03
C GLU A 106 11.73 0.48 -6.31
N HIS A 107 10.41 0.55 -6.19
CA HIS A 107 9.52 0.79 -7.33
C HIS A 107 8.23 1.49 -6.89
N ILE A 108 7.52 2.09 -7.85
CA ILE A 108 6.22 2.70 -7.59
C ILE A 108 5.15 1.61 -7.59
N GLN A 109 4.35 1.59 -6.52
CA GLN A 109 3.10 0.86 -6.45
C GLN A 109 1.96 1.85 -6.63
N VAL A 110 0.92 1.44 -7.36
CA VAL A 110 -0.37 2.13 -7.46
C VAL A 110 -1.45 1.10 -7.17
N GLY A 111 -2.51 1.49 -6.47
CA GLY A 111 -3.53 0.54 -6.07
C GLY A 111 -4.87 1.18 -5.71
N TYR A 112 -5.82 0.28 -5.47
CA TYR A 112 -7.19 0.56 -5.07
C TYR A 112 -7.58 -0.47 -4.00
N GLU A 113 -8.14 -0.01 -2.88
CA GLU A 113 -8.59 -0.87 -1.79
C GLU A 113 -10.05 -0.55 -1.48
N LEU A 114 -10.89 -1.58 -1.37
CA LEU A 114 -12.31 -1.47 -1.05
C LEU A 114 -12.63 -2.23 0.24
N PHE A 115 -13.21 -1.54 1.20
CA PHE A 115 -13.64 -2.05 2.49
C PHE A 115 -15.18 -2.01 2.57
N ASP A 116 -15.88 -3.02 2.02
CA ASP A 116 -17.36 -3.05 1.95
C ASP A 116 -18.01 -3.85 3.10
N GLY A 117 -17.28 -4.74 3.78
CA GLY A 117 -17.67 -5.44 5.03
C GLY A 117 -18.96 -6.30 5.00
N THR A 118 -19.74 -6.25 3.93
CA THR A 118 -21.14 -6.68 3.88
C THR A 118 -21.45 -7.56 2.67
N ASP A 119 -20.86 -7.29 1.50
CA ASP A 119 -21.02 -8.09 0.27
C ASP A 119 -19.68 -8.27 -0.46
N PRO A 120 -18.88 -9.29 -0.08
CA PRO A 120 -17.56 -9.52 -0.68
C PRO A 120 -17.60 -9.80 -2.17
N ALA A 121 -18.63 -10.51 -2.66
CA ALA A 121 -18.73 -10.88 -4.07
C ALA A 121 -18.96 -9.64 -4.96
N ARG A 122 -19.82 -8.72 -4.50
CA ARG A 122 -20.03 -7.44 -5.18
C ARG A 122 -18.80 -6.54 -5.09
N ALA A 123 -18.13 -6.52 -3.94
CA ALA A 123 -16.90 -5.77 -3.76
C ALA A 123 -15.80 -6.23 -4.73
N ASP A 124 -15.58 -7.55 -4.84
CA ASP A 124 -14.63 -8.12 -5.80
C ASP A 124 -15.00 -7.76 -7.24
N ALA A 125 -16.30 -7.89 -7.60
CA ALA A 125 -16.77 -7.53 -8.94
C ALA A 125 -16.52 -6.04 -9.27
N GLU A 126 -16.63 -5.14 -8.29
CA GLU A 126 -16.31 -3.72 -8.46
C GLU A 126 -14.81 -3.48 -8.71
N VAL A 127 -13.95 -4.20 -7.98
CA VAL A 127 -12.48 -4.11 -8.12
C VAL A 127 -12.02 -4.53 -9.53
N PHE A 128 -12.68 -5.52 -10.15
CA PHE A 128 -12.33 -6.01 -11.49
C PHE A 128 -12.92 -5.19 -12.66
N ALA A 129 -13.99 -4.42 -12.43
CA ALA A 129 -14.64 -3.59 -13.45
C ALA A 129 -13.86 -2.29 -13.72
#